data_AF-A0A947NUI5-F1
#
_entry.id   AF-A0A947NUI5-F1
#
_cell.length_a   1.000
_cell.length_b   1.000
_cell.length_c   1.000
_cell.angle_alpha   90.00
_cell.angle_beta   90.00
_cell.angle_gamma   90.00
#
_symmetry.space_group_name_H-M   'P 1'
#
loop_
_entity.id
_entity.type
_entity.pdbx_description
1 polymer ?
#
loop_
_entity_poly.entity_id
_entity_poly.type
_entity_poly.pdbx_seq_one_letter_code
_entity_poly.pdbx_strand_id
1 'polypeptide(L)'
;MDMQLQDIIDTREEQPPIWVAWPGPGNFKVLVRPLGRRQAEFVEAATEPQWDLGTMIKRQVLNHDKYLELFLDWVVMDWQGLTVDVLRRLVLLQISKQLLLFKGEIGFDSQARTLLTRFSPAFSIWVNRVCLDVERFNAEREEEAEKKP
;
A
#
# COMPACT_ATOMS: atom_id res chain seq x y z
N MET A 1 5.00 -30.69 23.30
CA MET A 1 4.24 -29.65 22.59
C MET A 1 4.19 -30.11 21.15
N ASP A 2 3.06 -30.66 20.73
CA ASP A 2 2.87 -31.00 19.32
C ASP A 2 2.51 -29.70 18.59
N MET A 3 3.35 -29.32 17.63
CA MET A 3 3.18 -28.12 16.81
C MET A 3 2.14 -28.43 15.74
N GLN A 4 1.00 -27.74 15.77
CA GLN A 4 -0.09 -27.95 14.81
C GLN A 4 0.22 -27.20 13.50
N LEU A 5 -0.30 -27.67 12.36
CA LEU A 5 -0.06 -27.03 11.05
C LEU A 5 -0.50 -25.54 11.04
N GLN A 6 -1.54 -25.23 11.81
CA GLN A 6 -2.05 -23.87 12.04
C GLN A 6 -1.07 -22.94 12.77
N ASP A 7 -0.08 -23.49 13.51
CA ASP A 7 0.97 -22.71 14.18
C ASP A 7 2.10 -22.32 13.21
N ILE A 8 2.11 -22.92 12.00
CA ILE A 8 3.19 -22.82 11.02
C ILE A 8 2.78 -21.95 9.82
N ILE A 9 1.53 -22.05 9.38
CA ILE A 9 1.02 -21.35 8.21
C ILE A 9 0.17 -20.17 8.65
N ASP A 10 0.70 -18.95 8.50
CA ASP A 10 -0.13 -17.75 8.57
C ASP A 10 -0.84 -17.56 7.23
N THR A 11 -2.11 -17.98 7.16
CA THR A 11 -2.92 -17.87 5.93
C THR A 11 -3.10 -16.43 5.45
N ARG A 12 -2.72 -15.41 6.23
CA ARG A 12 -2.72 -13.99 5.84
C ARG A 12 -1.66 -13.69 4.78
N GLU A 13 -0.49 -14.32 4.86
CA GLU A 13 0.59 -14.14 3.86
C GLU A 13 0.31 -14.91 2.57
N GLU A 14 -0.51 -15.95 2.64
CA GLU A 14 -0.94 -16.76 1.49
C GLU A 14 -2.19 -16.22 0.79
N GLN A 15 -2.83 -15.17 1.33
CA GLN A 15 -4.00 -14.57 0.70
C GLN A 15 -3.64 -14.01 -0.69
N PRO A 16 -4.39 -14.36 -1.74
CA PRO A 16 -4.13 -13.84 -3.06
C PRO A 16 -4.34 -12.33 -3.10
N PRO A 17 -3.55 -11.58 -3.87
CA PRO A 17 -3.76 -10.15 -4.04
C PRO A 17 -5.10 -9.88 -4.71
N ILE A 18 -5.73 -8.76 -4.37
CA ILE A 18 -7.07 -8.42 -4.83
C ILE A 18 -7.08 -7.17 -5.71
N TRP A 19 -7.92 -7.19 -6.74
CA TRP A 19 -8.14 -6.01 -7.58
C TRP A 19 -9.15 -5.08 -6.92
N VAL A 20 -8.72 -3.86 -6.63
CA VAL A 20 -9.55 -2.84 -5.98
C VAL A 20 -9.71 -1.65 -6.92
N ALA A 21 -10.96 -1.25 -7.16
CA ALA A 21 -11.27 -0.11 -8.01
C ALA A 21 -11.02 1.21 -7.29
N TRP A 22 -10.33 2.13 -7.97
CA TRP A 22 -10.17 3.49 -7.50
C TRP A 22 -11.55 4.18 -7.44
N PRO A 23 -11.89 4.92 -6.37
CA PRO A 23 -13.21 5.53 -6.18
C PRO A 23 -13.52 6.70 -7.14
N GLY A 24 -12.58 7.06 -8.01
CA GLY A 24 -12.76 8.11 -9.02
C GLY A 24 -13.33 7.59 -10.34
N PRO A 25 -13.59 8.49 -11.30
CA PRO A 25 -14.10 8.10 -12.61
C PRO A 25 -13.03 7.40 -13.44
N GLY A 26 -13.47 6.43 -14.23
CA GLY A 26 -12.63 5.59 -15.07
C GLY A 26 -12.62 4.15 -14.59
N ASN A 27 -11.83 3.32 -15.27
CA ASN A 27 -11.69 1.90 -14.96
C ASN A 27 -10.37 1.62 -14.22
N PHE A 28 -9.83 2.61 -13.50
CA PHE A 28 -8.56 2.47 -12.79
C PHE A 28 -8.72 1.50 -11.62
N LYS A 29 -7.96 0.41 -11.66
CA LYS A 29 -7.92 -0.63 -10.64
C LYS A 29 -6.49 -0.90 -10.24
N VAL A 30 -6.28 -1.17 -8.96
CA VAL A 30 -4.97 -1.48 -8.39
C VAL A 30 -5.02 -2.88 -7.79
N LEU A 31 -4.00 -3.67 -8.07
CA LEU A 31 -3.80 -4.97 -7.45
C LEU A 31 -3.07 -4.76 -6.12
N VAL A 32 -3.79 -5.04 -5.03
CA VAL A 32 -3.35 -4.79 -3.67
C VAL A 32 -3.04 -6.11 -2.98
N ARG A 33 -1.84 -6.20 -2.40
CA ARG A 33 -1.42 -7.31 -1.56
C ARG A 33 -1.83 -7.07 -0.09
N PRO A 34 -2.33 -8.10 0.61
CA PRO A 34 -2.47 -8.07 2.07
C PRO A 34 -1.13 -7.82 2.79
N LEU A 35 -1.16 -7.16 3.93
CA LEU A 35 0.02 -6.85 4.73
C LEU A 35 0.43 -7.99 5.65
N GLY A 36 -0.55 -8.66 6.27
CA GLY A 36 -0.28 -9.62 7.34
C GLY A 36 0.66 -9.03 8.41
N ARG A 37 1.73 -9.76 8.77
CA ARG A 37 2.69 -9.34 9.81
C ARG A 37 3.73 -8.33 9.32
N ARG A 38 3.85 -8.13 8.01
CA ARG A 38 4.88 -7.27 7.40
C ARG A 38 4.76 -5.80 7.78
N GLN A 39 3.59 -5.36 8.24
CA GLN A 39 3.42 -4.00 8.74
C GLN A 39 4.43 -3.67 9.86
N ALA A 40 4.69 -4.60 10.78
CA ALA A 40 5.66 -4.42 11.85
C ALA A 40 7.10 -4.30 11.30
N GLU A 41 7.45 -5.11 10.30
CA GLU A 41 8.75 -5.06 9.61
C GLU A 41 8.98 -3.68 8.97
N PHE A 42 7.97 -3.11 8.31
CA PHE A 42 8.08 -1.78 7.70
C PHE A 42 8.22 -0.66 8.73
N VAL A 43 7.51 -0.75 9.86
CA VAL A 43 7.64 0.21 10.97
C VAL A 43 9.06 0.14 11.54
N GLU A 44 9.58 -1.06 11.78
CA GLU A 44 10.94 -1.25 12.29
C GLU A 44 11.98 -0.70 11.31
N ALA A 45 11.88 -1.04 10.02
CA ALA A 45 12.81 -0.59 8.98
C ALA A 45 12.78 0.94 8.75
N ALA A 46 11.63 1.57 8.98
CA ALA A 46 11.44 3.01 8.87
C ALA A 46 11.76 3.78 10.15
N THR A 47 12.01 3.11 11.27
CA THR A 47 12.35 3.75 12.54
C THR A 47 13.85 4.01 12.62
N GLU A 48 14.21 5.26 12.90
CA GLU A 48 15.60 5.72 12.94
C GLU A 48 15.94 6.38 14.29
N PRO A 49 17.16 6.17 14.81
CA PRO A 49 17.58 6.82 16.04
C PRO A 49 17.89 8.30 15.78
N GLN A 50 17.08 9.19 16.36
CA GLN A 50 17.29 10.63 16.30
C GLN A 50 17.81 11.14 17.65
N TRP A 51 18.76 12.07 17.62
CA TRP A 51 19.26 12.73 18.82
C TRP A 51 18.33 13.86 19.23
N ASP A 52 17.74 13.77 20.43
CA ASP A 52 16.96 14.86 20.99
C ASP A 52 17.89 15.87 21.67
N LEU A 53 17.95 17.09 21.11
CA LEU A 53 18.80 18.17 21.62
C LEU A 53 18.35 18.68 23.00
N GLY A 54 17.09 18.50 23.37
CA GLY A 54 16.53 18.94 24.65
C GLY A 54 16.86 17.97 25.79
N THR A 55 16.76 16.67 25.54
CA THR A 55 17.01 15.65 26.57
C THR A 55 18.40 15.02 26.49
N MET A 56 19.16 15.29 25.42
CA MET A 56 20.46 14.64 25.14
C MET A 56 20.38 13.11 25.16
N ILE A 57 19.26 12.56 24.70
CA ILE A 57 18.98 11.11 24.65
C ILE A 57 18.64 10.73 23.20
N LYS A 58 19.06 9.53 22.79
CA LYS A 58 18.63 8.94 21.51
C LYS A 58 17.18 8.45 21.63
N ARG A 59 16.30 9.00 20.79
CA ARG A 59 14.93 8.53 20.66
C ARG A 59 14.75 7.81 19.32
N GLN A 60 13.99 6.72 19.34
CA GLN A 60 13.54 6.06 18.12
C GLN A 60 12.39 6.86 17.51
N VAL A 61 12.55 7.34 16.28
CA VAL A 61 11.57 8.15 15.57
C VAL A 61 11.22 7.48 14.26
N LEU A 62 9.92 7.31 14.00
CA LEU A 62 9.43 6.74 12.75
C LEU A 62 9.51 7.77 11.62
N ASN A 63 10.30 7.45 10.59
CA ASN A 63 10.32 8.20 9.34
C ASN A 63 9.10 7.80 8.50
N HIS A 64 8.10 8.68 8.44
CA HIS A 64 6.83 8.39 7.78
C HIS A 64 6.97 8.27 6.25
N ASP A 65 7.84 9.05 5.63
CA ASP A 65 8.06 9.00 4.18
C ASP A 65 8.71 7.68 3.78
N LYS A 66 9.71 7.24 4.56
CA LYS A 66 10.37 5.95 4.36
C LYS A 66 9.41 4.78 4.61
N TYR A 67 8.58 4.87 5.64
CA TYR A 67 7.53 3.88 5.88
C TYR A 67 6.57 3.77 4.69
N LEU A 68 6.06 4.91 4.18
CA LEU A 68 5.15 4.94 3.06
C LEU A 68 5.77 4.39 1.77
N GLU A 69 7.06 4.65 1.53
CA GLU A 69 7.79 4.11 0.39
C GLU A 69 7.88 2.58 0.46
N LEU A 70 8.32 2.03 1.60
CA LEU A 70 8.40 0.58 1.82
C LEU A 70 7.03 -0.09 1.74
N PHE A 71 6.03 0.55 2.35
CA PHE A 71 4.65 0.08 2.39
C PHE A 71 4.05 -0.01 0.99
N LEU A 72 4.09 1.09 0.22
CA LEU A 72 3.47 1.14 -1.11
C LEU A 72 4.23 0.28 -2.12
N ASP A 73 5.55 0.17 -1.99
CA ASP A 73 6.38 -0.72 -2.82
C ASP A 73 5.99 -2.19 -2.66
N TRP A 74 5.65 -2.61 -1.43
CA TRP A 74 5.20 -3.96 -1.14
C TRP A 74 3.73 -4.21 -1.52
N VAL A 75 2.86 -3.27 -1.16
CA VAL A 75 1.41 -3.44 -1.23
C VAL A 75 0.89 -3.33 -2.67
N VAL A 76 1.43 -2.39 -3.45
CA VAL A 76 0.96 -2.14 -4.82
C VAL A 76 1.72 -3.05 -5.79
N MET A 77 1.05 -4.11 -6.25
CA MET A 77 1.67 -5.11 -7.13
C MET A 77 1.55 -4.78 -8.61
N ASP A 78 0.43 -4.22 -9.02
CA ASP A 78 0.12 -3.89 -10.41
C ASP A 78 -1.06 -2.89 -10.48
N TRP A 79 -1.32 -2.32 -11.65
CA TRP A 79 -2.56 -1.59 -11.92
C TRP A 79 -3.00 -1.69 -13.38
N GLN A 80 -4.28 -1.40 -13.62
CA GLN A 80 -4.88 -1.38 -14.95
C GLN A 80 -5.83 -0.18 -15.05
N GLY A 81 -6.04 0.37 -16.26
CA GLY A 81 -6.98 1.46 -16.48
C GLY A 81 -6.48 2.85 -16.04
N LEU A 82 -5.18 3.02 -15.81
CA LEU A 82 -4.58 4.32 -15.49
C LEU A 82 -4.48 5.18 -16.76
N THR A 83 -5.44 6.07 -16.96
CA THR A 83 -5.43 7.02 -18.09
C THR A 83 -4.80 8.35 -17.67
N VAL A 84 -4.44 9.17 -18.66
CA VAL A 84 -3.92 10.54 -18.42
C VAL A 84 -4.92 11.39 -17.65
N ASP A 85 -6.21 11.20 -17.88
CA ASP A 85 -7.28 11.93 -17.15
C ASP A 85 -7.35 11.55 -15.68
N VAL A 86 -7.13 10.27 -15.35
CA VAL A 86 -7.05 9.80 -13.96
C VAL A 86 -5.77 10.35 -13.32
N LEU A 87 -4.62 10.25 -14.00
CA LEU A 87 -3.33 10.74 -13.49
C LEU A 87 -3.39 12.24 -13.14
N ARG A 88 -4.06 13.06 -13.95
CA ARG A 88 -4.25 14.50 -13.69
C ARG A 88 -4.97 14.83 -12.40
N ARG A 89 -5.85 13.94 -11.94
CA ARG A 89 -6.60 14.11 -10.70
C ARG A 89 -5.78 13.67 -9.50
N LEU A 90 -4.86 12.73 -9.71
CA LEU A 90 -3.99 12.19 -8.67
C LEU A 90 -2.76 13.06 -8.44
N VAL A 91 -2.16 13.59 -9.51
CA VAL A 91 -0.87 14.29 -9.44
C VAL A 91 -0.94 15.63 -10.18
N LEU A 92 -0.41 16.67 -9.53
CA LEU A 92 -0.21 17.97 -10.15
C LEU A 92 1.00 17.92 -11.09
N LEU A 93 0.75 17.77 -12.39
CA LEU A 93 1.80 17.67 -13.42
C LEU A 93 1.63 18.74 -14.51
N GLN A 94 2.74 19.34 -14.93
CA GLN A 94 2.79 20.06 -16.19
C GLN A 94 2.89 19.06 -17.34
N ILE A 95 1.75 18.75 -17.93
CA ILE A 95 1.64 17.74 -18.97
C ILE A 95 1.97 18.35 -20.33
N SER A 96 2.90 17.74 -21.06
CA SER A 96 3.24 18.16 -22.42
C SER A 96 2.07 17.97 -23.38
N LYS A 97 2.04 18.72 -24.50
CA LYS A 97 1.03 18.55 -25.56
C LYS A 97 0.97 17.12 -26.13
N GLN A 98 2.06 16.35 -26.02
CA GLN A 98 2.13 14.97 -26.47
C GLN A 98 1.35 14.01 -25.56
N LEU A 99 1.42 14.19 -24.23
CA LEU A 99 0.62 13.38 -23.30
C LEU A 99 -0.88 13.68 -23.43
N LEU A 100 -1.24 14.92 -23.78
CA LEU A 100 -2.63 15.31 -24.07
C LEU A 100 -3.25 14.52 -25.24
N LEU A 101 -2.42 14.04 -26.16
CA LEU A 101 -2.85 13.26 -27.33
C LEU A 101 -2.80 11.75 -27.07
N PHE A 102 -2.22 11.33 -25.94
CA PHE A 102 -2.12 9.92 -25.59
C PHE A 102 -3.47 9.39 -25.11
N LYS A 103 -4.00 8.38 -25.83
CA LYS A 103 -5.29 7.73 -25.55
C LYS A 103 -5.14 6.34 -24.91
N GLY A 104 -3.91 5.93 -24.61
CA GLY A 104 -3.63 4.63 -24.01
C GLY A 104 -3.66 4.66 -22.48
N GLU A 105 -3.33 3.50 -21.90
CA GLU A 105 -3.11 3.34 -20.46
C GLU A 105 -1.63 3.49 -20.12
N ILE A 106 -1.36 4.04 -18.95
CA ILE A 106 -0.03 4.11 -18.37
C ILE A 106 0.22 2.78 -17.65
N GLY A 107 1.17 2.01 -18.17
CA GLY A 107 1.54 0.72 -17.60
C GLY A 107 2.09 0.85 -16.18
N PHE A 108 2.10 -0.27 -15.45
CA PHE A 108 2.76 -0.36 -14.17
C PHE A 108 4.27 -0.42 -14.37
N ASP A 109 4.97 0.63 -13.94
CA ASP A 109 6.43 0.68 -13.91
C ASP A 109 6.95 1.43 -12.68
N SER A 110 8.25 1.31 -12.41
CA SER A 110 8.89 1.90 -11.23
C SER A 110 8.78 3.43 -11.19
N GLN A 111 8.86 4.11 -12.34
CA GLN A 111 8.78 5.56 -12.42
C GLN A 111 7.35 6.04 -12.16
N ALA A 112 6.37 5.42 -12.79
CA ALA A 112 4.96 5.71 -12.59
C ALA A 112 4.52 5.42 -11.14
N ARG A 113 5.06 4.37 -10.53
CA ARG A 113 4.78 4.05 -9.11
C ARG A 113 5.38 5.07 -8.17
N THR A 114 6.62 5.47 -8.41
CA THR A 114 7.28 6.54 -7.65
C THR A 114 6.49 7.84 -7.78
N LEU A 115 6.00 8.15 -8.99
CA LEU A 115 5.20 9.33 -9.27
C LEU A 115 3.92 9.37 -8.43
N LEU A 116 3.13 8.29 -8.44
CA LEU A 116 1.88 8.22 -7.68
C LEU A 116 2.15 8.21 -6.18
N THR A 117 3.14 7.44 -5.72
CA THR A 117 3.47 7.30 -4.30
C THR A 117 3.92 8.63 -3.68
N ARG A 118 4.82 9.35 -4.36
CA ARG A 118 5.44 10.57 -3.83
C ARG A 118 4.60 11.82 -4.06
N PHE A 119 3.86 11.88 -5.16
CA PHE A 119 3.17 13.09 -5.58
C PHE A 119 1.64 13.00 -5.56
N SER A 120 1.07 11.88 -5.12
CA SER A 120 -0.37 11.75 -4.84
C SER A 120 -0.63 11.29 -3.40
N PRO A 121 -0.76 12.23 -2.44
CA PRO A 121 -1.17 11.89 -1.08
C PRO A 121 -2.53 11.18 -1.04
N ALA A 122 -3.46 11.56 -1.94
CA ALA A 122 -4.77 10.93 -2.04
C ALA A 122 -4.68 9.45 -2.42
N PHE A 123 -3.75 9.10 -3.33
CA PHE A 123 -3.50 7.71 -3.70
C PHE A 123 -2.94 6.91 -2.52
N SER A 124 -1.90 7.43 -1.85
CA SER A 124 -1.24 6.77 -0.72
C SER A 124 -2.22 6.52 0.45
N ILE A 125 -3.04 7.51 0.79
CA ILE A 125 -4.07 7.39 1.84
C ILE A 125 -5.11 6.34 1.46
N TRP A 126 -5.56 6.34 0.20
CA TRP A 126 -6.55 5.38 -0.26
C TRP A 126 -6.02 3.94 -0.24
N VAL A 127 -4.80 3.69 -0.73
CA VAL A 127 -4.18 2.36 -0.69
C VAL A 127 -4.07 1.88 0.76
N ASN A 128 -3.61 2.74 1.67
CA ASN A 128 -3.52 2.39 3.08
C ASN A 128 -4.89 2.01 3.68
N ARG A 129 -5.94 2.78 3.38
CA ARG A 129 -7.31 2.46 3.82
C ARG A 129 -7.78 1.12 3.26
N VAL A 130 -7.60 0.88 1.96
CA VAL A 130 -7.98 -0.38 1.31
C VAL A 130 -7.30 -1.57 1.99
N CYS A 131 -6.00 -1.45 2.28
CA CYS A 131 -5.28 -2.47 3.03
C CYS A 131 -5.87 -2.71 4.42
N LEU A 132 -6.17 -1.66 5.17
CA LEU A 132 -6.78 -1.79 6.49
C LEU A 132 -8.16 -2.45 6.42
N ASP A 133 -8.96 -2.12 5.41
CA ASP A 133 -10.26 -2.74 5.17
C ASP A 133 -10.11 -4.24 4.84
N VAL A 134 -9.10 -4.63 4.07
CA VAL A 134 -8.76 -6.04 3.75
C VAL A 134 -8.32 -6.80 5.00
N GLU A 135 -7.39 -6.25 5.78
CA GLU A 135 -6.93 -6.88 7.03
C GLU A 135 -8.08 -7.03 8.03
N ARG A 136 -8.92 -6.01 8.15
CA ARG A 136 -10.10 -6.07 9.01
C ARG A 136 -11.07 -7.17 8.57
N PHE A 137 -11.36 -7.26 7.27
CA PHE A 137 -12.22 -8.31 6.72
C PHE A 137 -11.65 -9.70 6.98
N ASN A 138 -10.33 -9.87 6.88
CA ASN A 138 -9.67 -11.13 7.18
C ASN A 138 -9.79 -11.51 8.67
N ALA A 139 -9.54 -10.55 9.57
CA ALA A 139 -9.68 -10.76 11.00
C ALA A 139 -11.12 -11.15 11.39
N GLU A 140 -12.14 -10.48 10.82
CA GLU A 140 -13.55 -10.82 11.07
C GLU A 140 -13.88 -12.26 10.64
N ARG A 141 -13.32 -12.75 9.52
CA ARG A 141 -13.51 -14.14 9.07
C ARG A 141 -12.83 -15.18 9.96
N GLU A 142 -11.66 -14.87 10.49
CA GLU A 142 -10.94 -15.75 11.43
C GLU A 142 -11.76 -15.92 12.71
N GLU A 143 -12.25 -14.81 13.28
CA GLU A 143 -13.11 -14.87 14.47
C GLU A 143 -14.40 -15.67 14.25
N GLU A 144 -15.02 -15.57 13.07
CA GLU A 144 -16.21 -16.35 12.73
C GLU A 144 -15.91 -17.85 12.62
N ALA A 145 -14.73 -18.21 12.10
CA ALA A 145 -14.29 -19.60 11.98
C ALA A 145 -14.06 -20.23 13.36
N GLU A 146 -13.42 -19.50 14.28
CA GLU A 146 -13.19 -19.96 15.66
C GLU A 146 -14.49 -20.12 16.47
N LYS A 147 -15.53 -19.34 16.14
CA LYS A 147 -16.85 -19.42 16.80
C LYS A 147 -17.71 -20.59 16.31
N LYS A 148 -17.37 -21.23 15.18
CA LYS A 148 -18.08 -22.43 14.70
C LYS A 148 -17.43 -23.69 15.31
N PRO A 149 -18.14 -24.43 16.19
CA PRO A 149 -17.62 -25.65 16.81
C PRO A 149 -17.42 -26.80 15.81
#